data_AF-A0A9E0XCP8-F1
#
_entry.id   AF-A0A9E0XCP8-F1
#
_cell.length_a   1.000
_cell.length_b   1.000
_cell.length_c   1.000
_cell.angle_alpha   90.00
_cell.angle_beta   90.00
_cell.angle_gamma   90.00
#
_symmetry.space_group_name_H-M   'P 1'
#
loop_
_entity.id
_entity.type
_entity.pdbx_description
1 polymer ?
#
loop_
_entity_poly.entity_id
_entity_poly.type
_entity_poly.pdbx_seq_one_letter_code
_entity_poly.pdbx_strand_id
1 'polypeptide(L)'
;MQQAKGDAQLPAREAFAQLQRVLAWSTHTRSGDLAELSDLPENSPLWPLITSTTDNCLGSDCPLWSECFVVKARAQAQAADLVVVNHHLLLADLAIKQEGFGEILPGAQAFVLDEAHQLPELATRFFGEAIGARPLHDLARDAITECKEVAGALAAVQTPARALEQALRVLRLALEPLPPRGTQARLLDDGEAATALAGLDAAIAALIVALEPLQEASPGFAALHARTELQRARLARWQADNDDEVRWYETSARGFILQRTPLDVSAPLRAFRESSRAAWVFTSATLAVDGRFDHIAHRLGLIEPMTLLQPSPFDWQRQALCYLPPNLPEPSTRDYVAAVLTALRPVLQASGGRAFLLFTSHRALREAAEQL
;
A
#
# COMPACT_ATOMS: atom_id res chain seq x y z
N MET A 1 -17.17 14.67 -0.63
CA MET A 1 -17.93 15.75 -1.33
C MET A 1 -18.53 16.79 -0.39
N GLN A 2 -19.49 16.45 0.48
CA GLN A 2 -20.10 17.44 1.40
C GLN A 2 -19.12 17.92 2.49
N GLN A 3 -18.26 17.03 2.99
CA GLN A 3 -17.17 17.41 3.93
C GLN A 3 -16.18 18.40 3.30
N ALA A 4 -15.80 18.21 2.03
CA ALA A 4 -14.94 19.17 1.29
C ALA A 4 -15.56 20.57 1.14
N LYS A 5 -16.90 20.68 1.17
CA LYS A 5 -17.59 21.97 1.10
C LYS A 5 -17.61 22.71 2.46
N GLY A 6 -17.41 22.00 3.57
CA GLY A 6 -17.47 22.57 4.93
C GLY A 6 -16.11 22.90 5.55
N ASP A 7 -15.01 22.39 4.99
CA ASP A 7 -13.68 22.53 5.60
C ASP A 7 -12.96 23.80 5.12
N ALA A 8 -13.01 24.85 5.95
CA ALA A 8 -12.55 26.21 5.63
C ALA A 8 -11.02 26.42 5.73
N GLN A 9 -10.22 25.36 5.53
CA GLN A 9 -8.75 25.40 5.65
C GLN A 9 -7.99 24.98 4.38
N LEU A 10 -8.59 25.09 3.19
CA LEU A 10 -7.86 24.89 1.93
C LEU A 10 -7.13 26.19 1.50
N PRO A 11 -5.79 26.25 1.41
CA PRO A 11 -5.10 27.42 0.89
C PRO A 11 -5.12 27.48 -0.66
N ALA A 12 -5.23 28.71 -1.17
CA ALA A 12 -4.97 29.21 -2.53
C ALA A 12 -5.85 28.68 -3.69
N ARG A 13 -6.32 29.61 -4.53
CA ARG A 13 -7.20 29.49 -5.72
C ARG A 13 -7.16 28.18 -6.52
N GLU A 14 -6.03 27.48 -6.59
CA GLU A 14 -5.89 26.19 -7.25
C GLU A 14 -6.75 25.08 -6.63
N ALA A 15 -6.80 24.97 -5.30
CA ALA A 15 -7.63 23.98 -4.64
C ALA A 15 -9.12 24.20 -4.92
N PHE A 16 -9.55 25.46 -5.03
CA PHE A 16 -10.91 25.81 -5.41
C PHE A 16 -11.22 25.46 -6.87
N ALA A 17 -10.30 25.74 -7.79
CA ALA A 17 -10.45 25.37 -9.20
C ALA A 17 -10.53 23.84 -9.38
N GLN A 18 -9.68 23.09 -8.65
CA GLN A 18 -9.74 21.63 -8.62
C GLN A 18 -11.08 21.12 -8.06
N LEU A 19 -11.58 21.72 -6.97
CA LEU A 19 -12.88 21.36 -6.39
C LEU A 19 -14.04 21.63 -7.35
N GLN A 20 -14.02 22.74 -8.09
CA GLN A 20 -15.03 23.03 -9.11
C GLN A 20 -15.04 21.96 -10.22
N ARG A 21 -13.88 21.47 -10.65
CA ARG A 21 -13.78 20.37 -11.62
C ARG A 21 -14.37 19.08 -11.06
N VAL A 22 -14.04 18.75 -9.83
CA VAL A 22 -14.59 17.57 -9.14
C VAL A 22 -16.12 17.67 -9.02
N LEU A 23 -16.66 18.84 -8.70
CA LEU A 23 -18.11 19.07 -8.66
C LEU A 23 -18.77 18.98 -10.03
N ALA A 24 -18.13 19.47 -11.09
CA ALA A 24 -18.64 19.33 -12.45
C ALA A 24 -18.65 17.86 -12.88
N TRP A 25 -17.58 17.12 -12.63
CA TRP A 25 -17.48 15.68 -12.91
C TRP A 25 -18.55 14.88 -12.17
N SER A 26 -18.77 15.17 -10.88
CA SER A 26 -19.70 14.38 -10.07
C SER A 26 -21.17 14.48 -10.47
N THR A 27 -21.54 15.54 -11.20
CA THR A 27 -22.89 15.65 -11.77
C THR A 27 -23.11 14.79 -13.02
N HIS A 28 -22.03 14.30 -13.66
CA HIS A 28 -22.09 13.54 -14.91
C HIS A 28 -21.63 12.08 -14.77
N THR A 29 -20.77 11.77 -13.80
CA THR A 29 -20.30 10.41 -13.58
C THR A 29 -21.45 9.48 -13.18
N ARG A 30 -21.45 8.27 -13.75
CA ARG A 30 -22.42 7.22 -13.43
C ARG A 30 -21.85 6.20 -12.46
N SER A 31 -20.53 6.04 -12.46
CA SER A 31 -19.78 5.03 -11.72
C SER A 31 -19.17 5.60 -10.43
N GLY A 32 -18.85 6.90 -10.42
CA GLY A 32 -18.03 7.50 -9.38
C GLY A 32 -16.55 7.09 -9.46
N ASP A 33 -16.12 6.51 -10.59
CA ASP A 33 -14.74 6.07 -10.79
C ASP A 33 -13.82 7.27 -11.03
N LEU A 34 -12.82 7.41 -10.15
CA LEU A 34 -11.85 8.49 -10.20
C LEU A 34 -10.92 8.40 -11.42
N ALA A 35 -10.81 7.25 -12.08
CA ALA A 35 -10.09 7.15 -13.35
C ALA A 35 -10.70 8.02 -14.46
N GLU A 36 -11.99 8.36 -14.36
CA GLU A 36 -12.67 9.31 -15.25
C GLU A 36 -12.19 10.76 -15.03
N LEU A 37 -11.52 11.04 -13.90
CA LEU A 37 -11.07 12.36 -13.49
C LEU A 37 -9.57 12.57 -13.84
N SER A 38 -9.26 12.65 -15.14
CA SER A 38 -7.88 12.79 -15.65
C SER A 38 -7.14 14.07 -15.23
N ASP A 39 -7.89 15.12 -14.88
CA ASP A 39 -7.35 16.48 -14.75
C ASP A 39 -7.04 16.89 -13.29
N LEU A 40 -7.07 15.93 -12.36
CA LEU A 40 -6.70 16.13 -10.96
C LEU A 40 -5.29 15.57 -10.70
N PRO A 41 -4.33 16.39 -10.27
CA PRO A 41 -3.00 15.89 -9.92
C PRO A 41 -3.06 14.81 -8.83
N GLU A 42 -2.24 13.76 -8.97
CA GLU A 42 -2.17 12.65 -8.00
C GLU A 42 -1.85 13.11 -6.57
N ASN A 43 -1.14 14.22 -6.41
CA ASN A 43 -0.77 14.80 -5.12
C ASN A 43 -1.80 15.81 -4.56
N SER A 44 -2.99 15.91 -5.16
CA SER A 44 -4.02 16.87 -4.72
C SER A 44 -4.47 16.62 -3.28
N PRO A 45 -4.59 17.66 -2.43
CA PRO A 45 -5.12 17.52 -1.08
C PRO A 45 -6.63 17.19 -1.06
N LEU A 46 -7.31 17.23 -2.21
CA LEU A 46 -8.74 16.91 -2.30
C LEU A 46 -9.02 15.41 -2.25
N TRP A 47 -8.06 14.54 -2.61
CA TRP A 47 -8.28 13.09 -2.69
C TRP A 47 -8.93 12.52 -1.42
N PRO A 48 -8.42 12.76 -0.20
CA PRO A 48 -9.02 12.22 1.02
C PRO A 48 -10.43 12.74 1.31
N LEU A 49 -10.81 13.90 0.75
CA LEU A 49 -12.11 14.55 0.98
C LEU A 49 -13.19 14.10 -0.03
N ILE A 50 -12.78 13.42 -1.10
CA ILE A 50 -13.65 12.99 -2.20
C ILE A 50 -13.67 11.47 -2.38
N THR A 51 -12.82 10.73 -1.66
CA THR A 51 -12.82 9.27 -1.58
C THR A 51 -13.50 8.76 -0.32
N SER A 52 -14.14 7.60 -0.40
CA SER A 52 -14.57 6.84 0.77
C SER A 52 -13.51 5.79 1.14
N THR A 53 -13.12 5.76 2.41
CA THR A 53 -12.20 4.80 3.01
C THR A 53 -12.90 4.06 4.14
N THR A 54 -12.28 2.99 4.66
CA THR A 54 -12.77 2.30 5.88
C THR A 54 -12.89 3.24 7.07
N ASP A 55 -12.02 4.25 7.15
CA ASP A 55 -11.94 5.15 8.31
C ASP A 55 -12.96 6.30 8.26
N ASN A 56 -13.46 6.66 7.06
CA ASN A 56 -14.39 7.79 6.90
C ASN A 56 -15.81 7.39 6.47
N CYS A 57 -16.03 6.12 6.12
CA CYS A 57 -17.32 5.63 5.67
C CYS A 57 -18.24 5.37 6.87
N LEU A 58 -19.40 6.01 6.89
CA LEU A 58 -20.42 5.83 7.93
C LEU A 58 -21.24 4.54 7.77
N GLY A 59 -20.93 3.69 6.79
CA GLY A 59 -21.66 2.46 6.54
C GLY A 59 -23.15 2.72 6.28
N SER A 60 -24.01 1.82 6.79
CA SER A 60 -25.46 1.91 6.66
C SER A 60 -26.07 3.19 7.25
N ASP A 61 -25.37 3.85 8.17
CA ASP A 61 -25.82 5.10 8.80
C ASP A 61 -25.54 6.33 7.91
N CYS A 62 -24.91 6.12 6.74
CA CYS A 62 -24.64 7.18 5.79
C CYS A 62 -25.95 7.75 5.20
N PRO A 63 -26.23 9.06 5.32
CA PRO A 63 -27.44 9.68 4.76
C PRO A 63 -27.55 9.57 3.24
N LEU A 64 -26.42 9.37 2.56
CA LEU A 64 -26.31 9.24 1.09
C LEU A 64 -26.16 7.78 0.65
N TRP A 65 -26.48 6.80 1.51
CA TRP A 65 -26.26 5.37 1.24
C TRP A 65 -26.87 4.89 -0.09
N SER A 66 -28.11 5.28 -0.37
CA SER A 66 -28.83 4.90 -1.60
C SER A 66 -28.21 5.48 -2.88
N GLU A 67 -27.54 6.62 -2.76
CA GLU A 67 -26.90 7.31 -3.89
C GLU A 67 -25.42 6.99 -4.02
N CYS A 68 -24.82 6.38 -2.99
CA CYS A 68 -23.39 6.11 -2.88
C CYS A 68 -22.88 5.21 -4.01
N PHE A 69 -21.88 5.70 -4.75
CA PHE A 69 -21.23 4.98 -5.83
C PHE A 69 -20.59 3.66 -5.37
N VAL A 70 -19.93 3.65 -4.20
CA VAL A 70 -19.30 2.44 -3.65
C VAL A 70 -20.35 1.36 -3.33
N VAL A 71 -21.49 1.75 -2.76
CA VAL A 71 -22.58 0.82 -2.45
C VAL A 71 -23.19 0.24 -3.72
N LYS A 72 -23.46 1.11 -4.71
CA LYS A 72 -23.97 0.68 -6.03
C LYS A 72 -23.01 -0.25 -6.75
N ALA A 73 -21.71 0.04 -6.75
CA ALA A 73 -20.69 -0.80 -7.35
C ALA A 73 -20.63 -2.18 -6.68
N ARG A 74 -20.73 -2.25 -5.34
CA ARG A 74 -20.81 -3.53 -4.61
C ARG A 74 -22.06 -4.32 -4.98
N ALA A 75 -23.23 -3.68 -5.04
CA ALA A 75 -24.47 -4.33 -5.43
C ALA A 75 -24.43 -4.85 -6.88
N GLN A 76 -23.81 -4.10 -7.80
CA GLN A 76 -23.59 -4.54 -9.18
C GLN A 76 -22.64 -5.73 -9.25
N ALA A 77 -21.53 -5.70 -8.53
CA ALA A 77 -20.59 -6.84 -8.46
C ALA A 77 -21.28 -8.10 -7.92
N GLN A 78 -22.15 -7.95 -6.91
CA GLN A 78 -22.87 -9.06 -6.29
C GLN A 78 -23.95 -9.68 -7.17
N ALA A 79 -24.47 -8.92 -8.15
CA ALA A 79 -25.44 -9.39 -9.14
C ALA A 79 -24.79 -9.90 -10.44
N ALA A 80 -23.47 -9.74 -10.60
CA ALA A 80 -22.76 -10.10 -11.83
C ALA A 80 -22.27 -11.56 -11.80
N ASP A 81 -22.32 -12.22 -12.97
CA ASP A 81 -21.75 -13.57 -13.14
C ASP A 81 -20.21 -13.56 -13.24
N LEU A 82 -19.64 -12.43 -13.70
CA LEU A 82 -18.20 -12.22 -13.83
C LEU A 82 -17.82 -10.86 -13.24
N VAL A 83 -16.91 -10.87 -12.26
CA VAL A 83 -16.36 -9.67 -11.64
C VAL A 83 -14.85 -9.62 -11.92
N VAL A 84 -14.40 -8.53 -12.54
CA VAL A 84 -12.98 -8.29 -12.78
C VAL A 84 -12.46 -7.32 -11.73
N VAL A 85 -11.47 -7.75 -10.96
CA VAL A 85 -10.82 -6.95 -9.93
C VAL A 85 -9.30 -7.03 -10.10
N ASN A 86 -8.58 -6.06 -9.54
CA ASN A 86 -7.14 -6.18 -9.42
C ASN A 86 -6.77 -7.13 -8.26
N HIS A 87 -5.52 -7.62 -8.28
CA HIS A 87 -4.99 -8.46 -7.19
C HIS A 87 -5.03 -7.77 -5.82
N HIS A 88 -4.86 -6.45 -5.80
CA HIS A 88 -4.85 -5.67 -4.57
C HIS A 88 -6.20 -5.76 -3.84
N LEU A 89 -7.31 -5.62 -4.55
CA LEU A 89 -8.64 -5.69 -3.97
C LEU A 89 -8.99 -7.12 -3.54
N LEU A 90 -8.60 -8.12 -4.33
CA LEU A 90 -8.74 -9.53 -3.95
C LEU A 90 -8.00 -9.80 -2.63
N LEU A 91 -6.70 -9.47 -2.57
CA LEU A 91 -5.87 -9.70 -1.38
C LEU A 91 -6.32 -8.88 -0.16
N ALA A 92 -6.81 -7.66 -0.35
CA ALA A 92 -7.41 -6.86 0.71
C ALA A 92 -8.66 -7.55 1.30
N ASP A 93 -9.56 -8.04 0.44
CA ASP A 93 -10.72 -8.82 0.87
C ASP A 93 -10.30 -10.10 1.61
N LEU A 94 -9.21 -10.75 1.19
CA LEU A 94 -8.69 -11.94 1.86
C LEU A 94 -8.17 -11.63 3.27
N ALA A 95 -7.42 -10.54 3.41
CA ALA A 95 -6.87 -10.12 4.70
C ALA A 95 -7.99 -9.74 5.67
N ILE A 96 -9.00 -9.01 5.21
CA ILE A 96 -10.14 -8.57 6.03
C ILE A 96 -11.01 -9.75 6.48
N LYS A 97 -11.21 -10.76 5.62
CA LYS A 97 -11.97 -11.98 5.99
C LYS A 97 -11.34 -12.75 7.16
N GLN A 98 -10.02 -12.66 7.37
CA GLN A 98 -9.38 -13.25 8.55
C GLN A 98 -9.69 -12.48 9.85
N GLU A 99 -9.89 -11.17 9.74
CA GLU A 99 -10.22 -10.29 10.88
C GLU A 99 -11.73 -10.27 11.19
N GLY A 100 -12.57 -10.89 10.35
CA GLY A 100 -14.02 -11.02 10.55
C GLY A 100 -14.84 -9.78 10.19
N PHE A 101 -14.23 -8.78 9.54
CA PHE A 101 -14.85 -7.48 9.25
C PHE A 101 -15.44 -7.38 7.84
N GLY A 102 -16.57 -8.05 7.58
CA GLY A 102 -17.38 -7.85 6.38
C GLY A 102 -16.72 -8.29 5.06
N GLU A 103 -17.54 -8.46 4.02
CA GLU A 103 -17.09 -8.87 2.68
C GLU A 103 -17.07 -7.66 1.75
N ILE A 104 -15.95 -7.45 1.05
CA ILE A 104 -15.85 -6.44 -0.01
C ILE A 104 -16.28 -7.06 -1.34
N LEU A 105 -15.84 -8.29 -1.59
CA LEU A 105 -16.11 -9.02 -2.83
C LEU A 105 -17.13 -10.14 -2.60
N PRO A 106 -18.04 -10.38 -3.56
CA PRO A 106 -18.97 -11.49 -3.49
C PRO A 106 -18.21 -12.83 -3.51
N GLY A 107 -18.80 -13.86 -2.90
CA GLY A 107 -18.32 -15.22 -3.06
C GLY A 107 -18.33 -15.65 -4.52
N ALA A 108 -17.28 -16.36 -4.95
CA ALA A 108 -17.15 -16.87 -6.31
C ALA A 108 -16.92 -18.39 -6.30
N GLN A 109 -17.40 -19.06 -7.34
CA GLN A 109 -17.17 -20.49 -7.56
C GLN A 109 -15.84 -20.77 -8.26
N ALA A 110 -15.28 -19.76 -8.92
CA ALA A 110 -13.99 -19.85 -9.61
C ALA A 110 -13.24 -18.51 -9.53
N PHE A 111 -11.94 -18.58 -9.30
CA PHE A 111 -11.01 -17.46 -9.35
C PHE A 111 -10.01 -17.68 -10.48
N VAL A 112 -9.88 -16.71 -11.39
CA VAL A 112 -8.86 -16.70 -12.44
C VAL A 112 -7.88 -15.58 -12.13
N LEU A 113 -6.65 -15.96 -11.81
CA LEU A 113 -5.58 -15.03 -11.45
C LEU A 113 -4.63 -14.91 -12.63
N ASP A 114 -4.79 -13.83 -13.37
CA ASP A 114 -3.87 -13.45 -14.45
C ASP A 114 -2.63 -12.77 -13.88
N GLU A 115 -1.48 -12.92 -14.52
CA GLU A 115 -0.20 -12.48 -13.95
C GLU A 115 0.09 -12.99 -12.52
N ALA A 116 -0.29 -14.24 -12.26
CA ALA A 116 -0.18 -14.87 -10.95
C ALA A 116 1.26 -14.93 -10.38
N HIS A 117 2.28 -14.72 -11.22
CA HIS A 117 3.67 -14.60 -10.80
C HIS A 117 3.91 -13.45 -9.80
N GLN A 118 3.08 -12.40 -9.84
CA GLN A 118 3.16 -11.27 -8.92
C GLN A 118 2.48 -11.53 -7.57
N LEU A 119 1.59 -12.52 -7.51
CA LEU A 119 0.70 -12.72 -6.37
C LEU A 119 1.43 -12.97 -5.04
N PRO A 120 2.52 -13.78 -4.97
CA PRO A 120 3.23 -13.96 -3.71
C PRO A 120 3.76 -12.66 -3.12
N GLU A 121 4.39 -11.81 -3.94
CA GLU A 121 4.95 -10.54 -3.47
C GLU A 121 3.84 -9.57 -3.03
N LEU A 122 2.74 -9.52 -3.77
CA LEU A 122 1.59 -8.71 -3.39
C LEU A 122 0.98 -9.22 -2.07
N ALA A 123 0.79 -10.53 -1.94
CA ALA A 123 0.25 -11.16 -0.74
C ALA A 123 1.09 -10.83 0.50
N THR A 124 2.43 -10.85 0.38
CA THR A 124 3.35 -10.40 1.45
C THR A 124 2.96 -9.01 1.96
N ARG A 125 2.67 -8.05 1.08
CA ARG A 125 2.28 -6.69 1.50
C ARG A 125 0.92 -6.63 2.20
N PHE A 126 -0.04 -7.47 1.82
CA PHE A 126 -1.40 -7.47 2.40
C PHE A 126 -1.50 -8.25 3.71
N PHE A 127 -0.74 -9.33 3.86
CA PHE A 127 -0.62 -10.06 5.12
C PHE A 127 0.42 -9.45 6.07
N GLY A 128 1.14 -8.42 5.60
CA GLY A 128 2.03 -7.62 6.41
C GLY A 128 1.30 -6.52 7.20
N GLU A 129 1.95 -6.06 8.25
CA GLU A 129 1.51 -4.93 9.05
C GLU A 129 2.46 -3.75 8.89
N ALA A 130 1.88 -2.57 8.75
CA ALA A 130 2.60 -1.30 8.67
C ALA A 130 2.23 -0.39 9.84
N ILE A 131 3.24 0.23 10.45
CA ILE A 131 3.09 1.34 11.39
C ILE A 131 3.72 2.58 10.76
N GLY A 132 2.89 3.56 10.40
CA GLY A 132 3.34 4.81 9.78
C GLY A 132 3.27 6.00 10.73
N ALA A 133 4.17 6.97 10.55
CA ALA A 133 4.13 8.23 11.31
C ALA A 133 2.81 9.00 11.11
N ARG A 134 2.20 8.92 9.92
CA ARG A 134 0.99 9.68 9.59
C ARG A 134 -0.25 9.20 10.35
N PRO A 135 -0.64 7.90 10.34
CA PRO A 135 -1.73 7.42 11.17
C PRO A 135 -1.56 7.74 12.67
N LEU A 136 -0.35 7.62 13.21
CA LEU A 136 -0.06 7.96 14.60
C LEU A 136 -0.22 9.47 14.89
N HIS A 137 0.17 10.33 13.95
CA HIS A 137 -0.08 11.76 14.05
C HIS A 137 -1.57 12.10 13.97
N ASP A 138 -2.31 11.43 13.07
CA ASP A 138 -3.76 11.59 12.97
C ASP A 138 -4.46 11.17 14.28
N LEU A 139 -4.01 10.12 14.97
CA LEU A 139 -4.54 9.76 16.31
C LEU A 139 -4.39 10.90 17.33
N ALA A 140 -3.22 11.53 17.41
CA ALA A 140 -3.00 12.66 18.33
C ALA A 140 -3.93 13.84 18.01
N ARG A 141 -4.10 14.16 16.73
CA ARG A 141 -4.97 15.24 16.27
C ARG A 141 -6.45 14.93 16.50
N ASP A 142 -6.87 13.71 16.18
CA ASP A 142 -8.25 13.23 16.36
C ASP A 142 -8.61 13.27 17.86
N ALA A 143 -7.68 12.89 18.75
CA ALA A 143 -7.85 12.98 20.20
C ALA A 143 -8.20 14.40 20.69
N ILE A 144 -7.47 15.41 20.21
CA ILE A 144 -7.74 16.81 20.55
C ILE A 144 -9.05 17.30 19.93
N THR A 145 -9.40 16.80 18.74
CA THR A 145 -10.63 17.19 18.03
C THR A 145 -11.86 16.67 18.76
N GLU A 146 -11.84 15.41 19.19
CA GLU A 146 -12.92 14.76 19.93
C GLU A 146 -13.18 15.43 21.29
N CYS A 147 -12.14 16.00 21.93
CA CYS A 147 -12.30 16.75 23.18
C CYS A 147 -13.23 17.97 23.07
N LYS A 148 -13.55 18.48 21.87
CA LYS A 148 -14.46 19.62 21.71
C LYS A 148 -15.89 19.29 22.14
N GLU A 149 -16.28 18.02 22.02
CA GLU A 149 -17.64 17.55 22.31
C GLU A 149 -17.80 17.10 23.78
N VAL A 150 -16.69 16.92 24.52
CA VAL A 150 -16.70 16.39 25.90
C VAL A 150 -16.00 17.33 26.86
N ALA A 151 -16.77 17.94 27.76
CA ALA A 151 -16.26 18.88 28.76
C ALA A 151 -15.20 18.22 29.66
N GLY A 152 -14.06 18.89 29.84
CA GLY A 152 -12.97 18.43 30.71
C GLY A 152 -12.04 17.37 30.10
N ALA A 153 -12.41 16.73 28.98
CA ALA A 153 -11.59 15.71 28.32
C ALA A 153 -10.21 16.25 27.88
N LEU A 154 -10.15 17.51 27.46
CA LEU A 154 -8.91 18.14 27.01
C LEU A 154 -7.81 18.12 28.07
N ALA A 155 -8.15 18.28 29.35
CA ALA A 155 -7.17 18.28 30.44
C ALA A 155 -6.48 16.92 30.60
N ALA A 156 -7.18 15.82 30.31
CA ALA A 156 -6.63 14.47 30.36
C ALA A 156 -5.80 14.12 29.11
N VAL A 157 -6.26 14.55 27.92
CA VAL A 157 -5.73 14.08 26.63
C VAL A 157 -4.63 14.98 26.07
N GLN A 158 -4.60 16.28 26.41
CA GLN A 158 -3.69 17.24 25.77
C GLN A 158 -2.21 16.88 25.95
N THR A 159 -1.80 16.49 27.15
CA THR A 159 -0.40 16.16 27.45
C THR A 159 0.04 14.87 26.73
N PRO A 160 -0.68 13.74 26.83
CA PRO A 160 -0.36 12.52 26.07
C PRO A 160 -0.35 12.73 24.55
N ALA A 161 -1.32 13.45 23.99
CA ALA A 161 -1.37 13.72 22.54
C ALA A 161 -0.14 14.49 22.06
N ARG A 162 0.29 15.53 22.81
CA ARG A 162 1.53 16.27 22.50
C ARG A 162 2.78 15.42 22.68
N ALA A 163 2.81 14.54 23.69
CA ALA A 163 3.92 13.61 23.89
C ALA A 163 4.06 12.65 22.71
N LEU A 164 2.95 12.14 22.17
CA LEU A 164 2.94 11.31 20.96
C LEU A 164 3.48 12.07 19.75
N GLU A 165 3.02 13.30 19.49
CA GLU A 165 3.55 14.13 18.40
C GLU A 165 5.06 14.39 18.53
N GLN A 166 5.53 14.64 19.75
CA GLN A 166 6.95 14.85 20.02
C GLN A 166 7.75 13.57 19.80
N ALA A 167 7.27 12.42 20.29
CA ALA A 167 7.94 11.13 20.11
C ALA A 167 8.08 10.76 18.62
N LEU A 168 7.07 11.05 17.80
CA LEU A 168 7.13 10.88 16.34
C LEU A 168 8.26 11.71 15.71
N ARG A 169 8.45 12.96 16.15
CA ARG A 169 9.54 13.82 15.68
C ARG A 169 10.90 13.31 16.12
N VAL A 170 11.01 12.90 17.39
CA VAL A 170 12.26 12.36 17.95
C VAL A 170 12.67 11.10 17.21
N LEU A 171 11.76 10.15 16.98
CA LEU A 171 12.07 8.95 16.19
C LEU A 171 12.43 9.32 14.76
N ARG A 172 11.72 10.25 14.12
CA ARG A 172 12.08 10.67 12.76
C ARG A 172 13.50 11.25 12.67
N LEU A 173 13.91 12.06 13.65
CA LEU A 173 15.26 12.64 13.71
C LEU A 173 16.32 11.57 13.98
N ALA A 174 16.07 10.65 14.91
CA ALA A 174 16.99 9.55 15.22
C ALA A 174 17.20 8.61 14.02
N LEU A 175 16.26 8.55 13.08
CA LEU A 175 16.39 7.78 11.84
C LEU A 175 17.12 8.53 10.70
N GLU A 176 17.46 9.81 10.83
CA GLU A 176 18.18 10.58 9.79
C GLU A 176 19.60 10.09 9.48
N PRO A 177 20.41 9.69 10.47
CA PRO A 177 21.76 9.19 10.21
C PRO A 177 21.75 7.80 9.54
N LEU A 178 20.63 7.09 9.63
CA LEU A 178 20.48 5.75 9.09
C LEU A 178 20.12 5.76 7.59
N PRO A 179 20.42 4.68 6.84
CA PRO A 179 20.00 4.57 5.45
C PRO A 179 18.48 4.71 5.29
N PRO A 180 17.97 5.27 4.19
CA PRO A 180 16.53 5.47 3.98
C PRO A 180 15.67 4.20 4.07
N ARG A 181 16.28 3.03 3.89
CA ARG A 181 15.67 1.73 4.12
C ARG A 181 16.66 0.83 4.85
N GLY A 182 16.20 0.14 5.89
CA GLY A 182 17.04 -0.76 6.69
C GLY A 182 16.23 -1.81 7.42
N THR A 183 16.89 -2.88 7.88
CA THR A 183 16.29 -3.95 8.67
C THR A 183 15.91 -3.47 10.07
N GLN A 184 14.95 -4.14 10.72
CA GLN A 184 14.63 -3.93 12.13
C GLN A 184 15.87 -4.01 13.03
N ALA A 185 16.71 -5.05 12.87
CA ALA A 185 17.93 -5.24 13.66
C ALA A 185 18.81 -3.98 13.66
N ARG A 186 19.11 -3.41 12.48
CA ARG A 186 19.86 -2.15 12.34
C ARG A 186 19.25 -0.98 13.13
N LEU A 187 17.92 -0.85 13.19
CA LEU A 187 17.28 0.20 13.98
C LEU A 187 17.45 -0.06 15.48
N LEU A 188 17.24 -1.32 15.91
CA LEU A 188 17.34 -1.71 17.31
C LEU A 188 18.79 -1.71 17.83
N ASP A 189 19.77 -1.94 16.97
CA ASP A 189 21.20 -1.86 17.29
C ASP A 189 21.71 -0.41 17.40
N ASP A 190 20.97 0.55 16.83
CA ASP A 190 21.29 1.97 16.96
C ASP A 190 20.69 2.52 18.26
N GLY A 191 21.55 2.89 19.22
CA GLY A 191 21.12 3.27 20.56
C GLY A 191 20.18 4.49 20.60
N GLU A 192 20.36 5.45 19.70
CA GLU A 192 19.49 6.64 19.62
C GLU A 192 18.12 6.28 19.03
N ALA A 193 18.11 5.56 17.90
CA ALA A 193 16.88 5.11 17.26
C ALA A 193 16.07 4.13 18.12
N ALA A 194 16.73 3.18 18.79
CA ALA A 194 16.09 2.26 19.73
C ALA A 194 15.47 2.99 20.93
N THR A 195 16.18 3.97 21.50
CA THR A 195 15.64 4.80 22.59
C THR A 195 14.45 5.63 22.12
N ALA A 196 14.53 6.21 20.93
CA ALA A 196 13.43 6.98 20.35
C ALA A 196 12.21 6.10 20.05
N LEU A 197 12.41 4.86 19.60
CA LEU A 197 11.34 3.89 19.37
C LEU A 197 10.64 3.50 20.68
N ALA A 198 11.40 3.24 21.74
CA ALA A 198 10.85 2.99 23.07
C ALA A 198 10.07 4.20 23.60
N GLY A 199 10.56 5.42 23.35
CA GLY A 199 9.85 6.66 23.67
C GLY A 199 8.51 6.79 22.92
N LEU A 200 8.46 6.35 21.65
CA LEU A 200 7.22 6.28 20.88
C LEU A 200 6.23 5.27 21.46
N ASP A 201 6.67 4.05 21.80
CA ASP A 201 5.80 3.05 22.43
C ASP A 201 5.21 3.56 23.76
N ALA A 202 6.05 4.19 24.60
CA ALA A 202 5.63 4.78 25.86
C ALA A 202 4.59 5.92 25.67
N ALA A 203 4.76 6.75 24.64
CA ALA A 203 3.81 7.82 24.33
C ALA A 203 2.47 7.28 23.84
N ILE A 204 2.46 6.22 23.03
CA ILE A 204 1.23 5.53 22.60
C ILE A 204 0.54 4.92 23.82
N ALA A 205 1.28 4.24 24.70
CA ALA A 205 0.77 3.66 25.94
C ALA A 205 0.13 4.72 26.86
N ALA A 206 0.77 5.88 27.01
CA ALA A 206 0.24 6.98 27.81
C ALA A 206 -1.06 7.55 27.22
N LEU A 207 -1.17 7.62 25.88
CA LEU A 207 -2.41 8.06 25.23
C LEU A 207 -3.55 7.06 25.45
N ILE A 208 -3.29 5.75 25.37
CA ILE A 208 -4.28 4.70 25.68
C ILE A 208 -4.84 4.89 27.09
N VAL A 209 -3.98 5.00 28.09
CA VAL A 209 -4.40 5.18 29.51
C VAL A 209 -5.24 6.44 29.69
N ALA A 210 -4.91 7.53 28.99
CA ALA A 210 -5.69 8.76 29.06
C ALA A 210 -7.05 8.68 28.37
N LEU A 211 -7.18 7.84 27.33
CA LEU A 211 -8.41 7.61 26.59
C LEU A 211 -9.35 6.60 27.27
N GLU A 212 -8.80 5.68 28.07
CA GLU A 212 -9.56 4.61 28.74
C GLU A 212 -10.81 5.10 29.50
N PRO A 213 -10.74 6.13 30.37
CA PRO A 213 -11.93 6.63 31.09
C PRO A 213 -12.89 7.44 30.21
N LEU A 214 -12.50 7.82 28.98
CA LEU A 214 -13.30 8.63 28.07
C LEU A 214 -14.10 7.79 27.07
N GLN A 215 -13.89 6.47 27.01
CA GLN A 215 -14.58 5.58 26.07
C GLN A 215 -16.10 5.64 26.19
N GLU A 216 -16.63 5.78 27.41
CA GLU A 216 -18.07 5.89 27.66
C GLU A 216 -18.61 7.31 27.39
N ALA A 217 -17.72 8.31 27.26
CA ALA A 217 -18.11 9.70 27.06
C ALA A 217 -18.55 10.00 25.62
N SER A 218 -17.95 9.33 24.63
CA SER A 218 -18.42 9.39 23.24
C SER A 218 -18.03 8.14 22.43
N PRO A 219 -18.82 7.77 21.39
CA PRO A 219 -18.42 6.73 20.44
C PRO A 219 -17.08 7.03 19.75
N GLY A 220 -16.76 8.31 19.53
CA GLY A 220 -15.49 8.73 18.94
C GLY A 220 -14.29 8.42 19.83
N PHE A 221 -14.40 8.62 21.14
CA PHE A 221 -13.35 8.21 22.10
C PHE A 221 -13.20 6.70 22.19
N ALA A 222 -14.29 5.93 22.18
CA ALA A 222 -14.23 4.48 22.11
C ALA A 222 -13.48 3.99 20.85
N ALA A 223 -13.82 4.54 19.68
CA ALA A 223 -13.15 4.23 18.42
C ALA A 223 -11.66 4.64 18.43
N LEU A 224 -11.34 5.80 19.00
CA LEU A 224 -9.98 6.30 19.11
C LEU A 224 -9.11 5.44 20.04
N HIS A 225 -9.66 5.03 21.19
CA HIS A 225 -8.99 4.11 22.11
C HIS A 225 -8.66 2.79 21.41
N ALA A 226 -9.64 2.17 20.75
CA ALA A 226 -9.45 0.93 19.99
C ALA A 226 -8.39 1.07 18.87
N ARG A 227 -8.43 2.17 18.10
CA ARG A 227 -7.42 2.45 17.05
C ARG A 227 -6.02 2.63 17.65
N THR A 228 -5.90 3.24 18.83
CA THR A 228 -4.60 3.49 19.49
C THR A 228 -4.01 2.18 20.04
N GLU A 229 -4.83 1.34 20.68
CA GLU A 229 -4.48 -0.02 21.10
C GLU A 229 -3.99 -0.87 19.93
N LEU A 230 -4.71 -0.83 18.81
CA LEU A 230 -4.30 -1.54 17.60
C LEU A 230 -2.90 -1.11 17.12
N GLN A 231 -2.62 0.19 17.07
CA GLN A 231 -1.28 0.67 16.66
C GLN A 231 -0.18 0.23 17.63
N ARG A 232 -0.45 0.24 18.94
CA ARG A 232 0.50 -0.24 19.94
C ARG A 232 0.78 -1.73 19.80
N ALA A 233 -0.28 -2.53 19.61
CA ALA A 233 -0.15 -3.98 19.41
C ALA A 233 0.67 -4.30 18.14
N ARG A 234 0.47 -3.55 17.05
CA ARG A 234 1.27 -3.65 15.82
C ARG A 234 2.74 -3.31 16.08
N LEU A 235 3.00 -2.21 16.80
CA LEU A 235 4.35 -1.79 17.17
C LEU A 235 5.06 -2.82 18.06
N ALA A 236 4.35 -3.41 19.02
CA ALA A 236 4.88 -4.47 19.87
C ALA A 236 5.28 -5.72 19.06
N ARG A 237 4.42 -6.16 18.12
CA ARG A 237 4.75 -7.27 17.21
C ARG A 237 5.88 -6.92 16.25
N TRP A 238 5.99 -5.66 15.82
CA TRP A 238 7.12 -5.22 15.00
C TRP A 238 8.44 -5.24 15.78
N GLN A 239 8.42 -4.97 17.10
CA GLN A 239 9.61 -5.02 17.97
C GLN A 239 9.99 -6.42 18.42
N ALA A 240 9.03 -7.34 18.52
CA ALA A 240 9.28 -8.71 18.92
C ALA A 240 10.27 -9.41 17.99
N ASP A 241 11.04 -10.34 18.55
CA ASP A 241 11.92 -11.22 17.79
C ASP A 241 11.16 -12.49 17.37
N ASN A 242 11.23 -12.84 16.09
CA ASN A 242 10.58 -14.01 15.50
C ASN A 242 11.16 -14.22 14.10
N ASP A 243 11.71 -15.41 13.86
CA ASP A 243 12.47 -15.78 12.66
C ASP A 243 11.61 -16.00 11.41
N ASP A 244 10.30 -16.17 11.56
CA ASP A 244 9.37 -16.42 10.45
C ASP A 244 8.84 -15.14 9.79
N GLU A 245 9.37 -13.97 10.17
CA GLU A 245 8.91 -12.67 9.69
C GLU A 245 10.08 -11.79 9.23
N VAL A 246 9.86 -11.03 8.16
CA VAL A 246 10.81 -10.01 7.69
C VAL A 246 10.33 -8.65 8.19
N ARG A 247 11.22 -7.92 8.87
CA ARG A 247 10.93 -6.60 9.45
C ARG A 247 11.93 -5.56 8.98
N TRP A 248 11.42 -4.44 8.48
CA TRP A 248 12.25 -3.33 8.01
C TRP A 248 11.60 -1.99 8.28
N TYR A 249 12.37 -0.92 8.18
CA TYR A 249 11.89 0.45 8.21
C TYR A 249 12.21 1.14 6.89
N GLU A 250 11.39 2.12 6.55
CA GLU A 250 11.60 3.06 5.46
C GLU A 250 11.38 4.48 5.97
N THR A 251 12.27 5.39 5.60
CA THR A 251 12.19 6.81 5.96
C THR A 251 12.03 7.66 4.71
N SER A 252 11.26 8.73 4.86
CA SER A 252 11.03 9.72 3.82
C SER A 252 11.14 11.12 4.41
N ALA A 253 11.17 12.15 3.56
CA ALA A 253 11.13 13.54 4.03
C ALA A 253 9.89 13.86 4.90
N ARG A 254 8.81 13.08 4.78
CA ARG A 254 7.53 13.33 5.47
C ARG A 254 7.28 12.44 6.69
N GLY A 255 8.17 11.49 7.00
CA GLY A 255 7.99 10.58 8.13
C GLY A 255 8.73 9.26 7.96
N PHE A 256 8.25 8.23 8.65
CA PHE A 256 8.76 6.86 8.58
C PHE A 256 7.60 5.86 8.48
N ILE A 257 7.93 4.66 8.03
CA ILE A 257 7.05 3.49 8.06
C ILE A 257 7.86 2.30 8.57
N LEU A 258 7.32 1.59 9.56
CA LEU A 258 7.83 0.33 10.08
C LEU A 258 6.98 -0.79 9.48
N GLN A 259 7.62 -1.73 8.79
CA GLN A 259 6.96 -2.83 8.08
C GLN A 259 7.33 -4.16 8.71
N ARG A 260 6.33 -5.02 8.88
CA ARG A 260 6.48 -6.43 9.23
C ARG A 260 5.70 -7.26 8.22
N THR A 261 6.30 -8.30 7.67
CA THR A 261 5.60 -9.24 6.79
C THR A 261 5.99 -10.68 7.13
N PRO A 262 5.08 -11.65 7.00
CA PRO A 262 5.48 -13.05 7.03
C PRO A 262 6.49 -13.35 5.93
N LEU A 263 7.51 -14.18 6.25
CA LEU A 263 8.48 -14.68 5.29
C LEU A 263 7.81 -15.62 4.27
N ASP A 264 6.79 -16.36 4.73
CA ASP A 264 5.98 -17.25 3.90
C ASP A 264 4.49 -16.90 3.97
N VAL A 265 3.91 -16.58 2.82
CA VAL A 265 2.46 -16.34 2.63
C VAL A 265 1.71 -17.55 2.11
N SER A 266 2.40 -18.69 1.93
CA SER A 266 1.79 -19.91 1.40
C SER A 266 0.65 -20.42 2.27
N ALA A 267 0.81 -20.39 3.59
CA ALA A 267 -0.17 -20.87 4.55
C ALA A 267 -1.47 -20.03 4.56
N PRO A 268 -1.45 -18.69 4.70
CA PRO A 268 -2.66 -17.89 4.65
C PRO A 268 -3.35 -17.97 3.29
N LEU A 269 -2.59 -17.98 2.18
CA LEU A 269 -3.16 -18.17 0.84
C LEU A 269 -3.83 -19.54 0.70
N ARG A 270 -3.18 -20.62 1.17
CA ARG A 270 -3.76 -21.97 1.16
C ARG A 270 -5.05 -22.04 1.95
N ALA A 271 -5.03 -21.55 3.20
CA ALA A 271 -6.20 -21.55 4.08
C ALA A 271 -7.38 -20.82 3.43
N PHE A 272 -7.13 -19.71 2.74
CA PHE A 272 -8.17 -19.00 1.99
C PHE A 272 -8.70 -19.81 0.81
N ARG A 273 -7.83 -20.38 -0.03
CA ARG A 273 -8.29 -21.17 -1.17
C ARG A 273 -9.14 -22.35 -0.71
N GLU A 274 -8.71 -23.04 0.34
CA GLU A 274 -9.42 -24.19 0.91
C GLU A 274 -10.77 -23.79 1.54
N SER A 275 -10.82 -22.64 2.23
CA SER A 275 -12.07 -22.14 2.81
C SER A 275 -13.06 -21.65 1.74
N SER A 276 -12.57 -21.09 0.64
CA SER A 276 -13.40 -20.59 -0.46
C SER A 276 -14.20 -21.69 -1.16
N ARG A 277 -13.72 -22.94 -1.11
CA ARG A 277 -14.28 -24.10 -1.85
C ARG A 277 -14.52 -23.82 -3.34
N ALA A 278 -13.73 -22.93 -3.91
CA ALA A 278 -13.79 -22.51 -5.30
C ALA A 278 -12.70 -23.17 -6.15
N ALA A 279 -12.85 -23.15 -7.47
CA ALA A 279 -11.78 -23.47 -8.40
C ALA A 279 -10.78 -22.30 -8.49
N TRP A 280 -9.48 -22.60 -8.59
CA TRP A 280 -8.44 -21.58 -8.72
C TRP A 280 -7.58 -21.86 -9.94
N VAL A 281 -7.56 -20.92 -10.88
CA VAL A 281 -6.76 -20.98 -12.11
C VAL A 281 -5.72 -19.88 -12.06
N PHE A 282 -4.44 -20.27 -12.10
CA PHE A 282 -3.32 -19.34 -12.12
C PHE A 282 -2.72 -19.34 -13.53
N THR A 283 -2.63 -18.16 -14.13
CA THR A 283 -2.05 -17.99 -15.47
C THR A 283 -1.01 -16.87 -15.47
N SER A 284 0.09 -17.11 -16.18
CA SER A 284 1.09 -16.10 -16.53
C SER A 284 2.11 -16.72 -17.50
N ALA A 285 2.73 -15.86 -18.30
CA ALA A 285 3.79 -16.26 -19.23
C ALA A 285 5.09 -16.72 -18.53
N THR A 286 5.24 -16.44 -17.23
CA THR A 286 6.51 -16.53 -16.49
C THR A 286 6.40 -17.33 -15.18
N LEU A 287 5.35 -18.17 -15.04
CA LEU A 287 5.16 -19.00 -13.84
C LEU A 287 6.20 -20.12 -13.70
N ALA A 288 6.61 -20.72 -14.81
CA ALA A 288 7.53 -21.85 -14.80
C ALA A 288 8.99 -21.36 -14.85
N VAL A 289 9.82 -21.91 -13.97
CA VAL A 289 11.28 -21.74 -14.00
C VAL A 289 11.88 -23.07 -14.41
N ASP A 290 12.69 -23.07 -15.46
CA ASP A 290 13.29 -24.30 -16.03
C ASP A 290 12.24 -25.39 -16.33
N GLY A 291 11.09 -24.98 -16.86
CA GLY A 291 9.98 -25.88 -17.19
C GLY A 291 9.20 -26.44 -15.99
N ARG A 292 9.51 -25.98 -14.77
CA ARG A 292 8.92 -26.48 -13.51
C ARG A 292 8.14 -25.39 -12.78
N PHE A 293 7.07 -25.79 -12.09
CA PHE A 293 6.20 -24.89 -11.31
C PHE A 293 6.45 -24.95 -9.80
N ASP A 294 7.44 -25.72 -9.33
CA ASP A 294 7.63 -25.97 -7.89
C ASP A 294 7.83 -24.69 -7.09
N HIS A 295 8.57 -23.72 -7.63
CA HIS A 295 8.86 -22.46 -6.94
C HIS A 295 7.59 -21.65 -6.66
N ILE A 296 6.76 -21.45 -7.69
CA ILE A 296 5.51 -20.70 -7.55
C ILE A 296 4.47 -21.51 -6.77
N ALA A 297 4.41 -22.82 -6.97
CA ALA A 297 3.50 -23.70 -6.24
C ALA A 297 3.76 -23.65 -4.74
N HIS A 298 5.02 -23.71 -4.31
CA HIS A 298 5.40 -23.58 -2.90
C HIS A 298 4.96 -22.23 -2.33
N ARG A 299 5.31 -21.12 -3.00
CA ARG A 299 4.98 -19.75 -2.54
C ARG A 299 3.47 -19.47 -2.47
N LEU A 300 2.68 -20.09 -3.33
CA LEU A 300 1.22 -19.99 -3.34
C LEU A 300 0.52 -21.02 -2.45
N GLY A 301 1.29 -21.90 -1.79
CA GLY A 301 0.75 -22.96 -0.96
C GLY A 301 -0.06 -24.00 -1.73
N LEU A 302 0.30 -24.26 -2.98
CA LEU A 302 -0.30 -25.28 -3.84
C LEU A 302 0.33 -26.65 -3.53
N ILE A 303 -0.52 -27.66 -3.34
CA ILE A 303 -0.11 -29.05 -3.15
C ILE A 303 -0.48 -29.79 -4.43
N GLU A 304 0.52 -30.39 -5.09
CA GLU A 304 0.36 -31.16 -6.33
C GLU A 304 -0.60 -30.50 -7.36
N PRO A 305 -0.36 -29.23 -7.76
CA PRO A 305 -1.28 -28.56 -8.67
C PRO A 305 -1.30 -29.25 -10.04
N MET A 306 -2.46 -29.22 -10.69
CA MET A 306 -2.53 -29.49 -12.13
C MET A 306 -1.77 -28.39 -12.87
N THR A 307 -0.77 -28.79 -13.66
CA THR A 307 0.10 -27.85 -14.38
C THR A 307 -0.02 -28.03 -15.88
N LEU A 308 0.12 -26.92 -16.60
CA LEU A 308 0.16 -26.89 -18.06
C LEU A 308 1.21 -25.88 -18.49
N LEU A 309 2.27 -26.35 -19.15
CA LEU A 309 3.27 -25.50 -19.79
C LEU A 309 3.03 -25.52 -21.30
N GLN A 310 2.62 -24.38 -21.85
CA GLN A 310 2.49 -24.21 -23.29
C GLN A 310 3.77 -23.60 -23.85
N PRO A 311 4.39 -24.21 -24.89
CA PRO A 311 5.54 -23.61 -25.55
C PRO A 311 5.13 -22.30 -26.24
N SER A 312 6.09 -21.39 -26.38
CA SER A 312 5.88 -20.15 -27.13
C SER A 312 5.51 -20.47 -28.58
N PRO A 313 4.47 -19.84 -29.16
CA PRO A 313 4.10 -20.05 -30.55
C PRO A 313 5.03 -19.31 -31.54
N PHE A 314 5.99 -18.52 -31.06
CA PHE A 314 6.84 -17.65 -31.89
C PHE A 314 8.13 -18.34 -32.34
N ASP A 315 8.58 -18.03 -33.55
CA ASP A 315 9.85 -18.50 -34.11
C ASP A 315 10.97 -17.51 -33.78
N TRP A 316 11.48 -17.62 -32.56
CA TRP A 316 12.53 -16.73 -32.05
C TRP A 316 13.80 -16.74 -32.90
N GLN A 317 14.13 -17.86 -33.56
CA GLN A 317 15.33 -17.96 -34.40
C GLN A 317 15.27 -17.04 -35.62
N ARG A 318 14.05 -16.74 -36.10
CA ARG A 318 13.83 -15.85 -37.25
C ARG A 318 13.32 -14.48 -36.86
N GLN A 319 12.64 -14.37 -35.72
CA GLN A 319 11.95 -13.15 -35.29
C GLN A 319 12.76 -12.31 -34.28
N ALA A 320 13.83 -12.87 -33.70
CA ALA A 320 14.65 -12.16 -32.72
C ALA A 320 16.15 -12.28 -33.01
N LEU A 321 16.88 -11.22 -32.68
CA LEU A 321 18.34 -11.21 -32.65
C LEU A 321 18.77 -10.80 -31.24
N CYS A 322 19.62 -11.61 -30.62
CA CYS A 322 20.26 -11.26 -29.36
C CYS A 322 21.62 -10.64 -29.65
N TYR A 323 21.84 -9.42 -29.15
CA TYR A 323 23.11 -8.71 -29.28
C TYR A 323 23.69 -8.45 -27.90
N LEU A 324 24.88 -9.00 -27.65
CA LEU A 324 25.68 -8.73 -26.47
C LEU A 324 26.88 -7.87 -26.88
N PRO A 325 26.88 -6.55 -26.60
CA PRO A 325 27.98 -5.69 -26.98
C PRO A 325 29.29 -6.11 -26.30
N PRO A 326 30.39 -6.30 -27.05
CA PRO A 326 31.68 -6.65 -26.45
C PRO A 326 32.25 -5.46 -25.69
N ASN A 327 33.07 -5.73 -24.68
CA ASN A 327 33.86 -4.72 -23.95
C ASN A 327 33.03 -3.63 -23.25
N LEU A 328 31.80 -3.92 -22.82
CA LEU A 328 31.11 -3.03 -21.90
C LEU A 328 31.84 -3.02 -20.54
N PRO A 329 31.97 -1.85 -19.90
CA PRO A 329 32.51 -1.77 -18.54
C PRO A 329 31.52 -2.41 -17.55
N GLU A 330 31.97 -2.59 -16.30
CA GLU A 330 31.11 -3.12 -15.24
C GLU A 330 29.91 -2.19 -14.97
N PRO A 331 28.69 -2.71 -14.73
CA PRO A 331 27.50 -1.87 -14.48
C PRO A 331 27.61 -0.87 -13.33
N SER A 332 28.57 -1.07 -12.43
CA SER A 332 28.84 -0.20 -11.29
C SER A 332 29.73 1.02 -11.62
N THR A 333 30.35 1.06 -12.81
CA THR A 333 31.22 2.17 -13.20
C THR A 333 30.43 3.36 -13.72
N ARG A 334 31.01 4.57 -13.60
CA ARG A 334 30.34 5.81 -13.99
C ARG A 334 30.13 5.94 -15.50
N ASP A 335 30.98 5.30 -16.29
CA ASP A 335 30.98 5.35 -17.76
C ASP A 335 30.09 4.28 -18.41
N TYR A 336 29.48 3.39 -17.63
CA TYR A 336 28.64 2.30 -18.13
C TYR A 336 27.49 2.77 -19.02
N VAL A 337 26.72 3.76 -18.56
CA VAL A 337 25.56 4.27 -19.29
C VAL A 337 25.98 4.84 -20.65
N ALA A 338 27.02 5.68 -20.67
CA ALA A 338 27.55 6.26 -21.90
C ALA A 338 28.08 5.18 -22.87
N ALA A 339 28.76 4.15 -22.37
CA ALA A 339 29.26 3.03 -23.18
C ALA A 339 28.11 2.22 -23.81
N VAL A 340 27.06 1.91 -23.01
CA VAL A 340 25.85 1.23 -23.50
C VAL A 340 25.15 2.07 -24.57
N LEU A 341 24.96 3.37 -24.37
CA LEU A 341 24.32 4.24 -25.36
C LEU A 341 25.12 4.35 -26.65
N THR A 342 26.44 4.36 -26.55
CA THR A 342 27.33 4.33 -27.72
C THR A 342 27.13 3.04 -28.52
N ALA A 343 27.08 1.89 -27.84
CA ALA A 343 26.84 0.60 -28.48
C ALA A 343 25.42 0.47 -29.08
N LEU A 344 24.42 1.11 -28.46
CA LEU A 344 23.02 1.07 -28.91
C LEU A 344 22.72 2.06 -30.04
N ARG A 345 23.49 3.14 -30.21
CA ARG A 345 23.21 4.20 -31.20
C ARG A 345 22.99 3.66 -32.62
N PRO A 346 23.81 2.73 -33.16
CA PRO A 346 23.55 2.14 -34.48
C PRO A 346 22.24 1.34 -34.55
N VAL A 347 21.88 0.63 -33.47
CA VAL A 347 20.64 -0.17 -33.39
C VAL A 347 19.42 0.75 -33.35
N LEU A 348 19.47 1.83 -32.57
CA LEU A 348 18.42 2.83 -32.51
C LEU A 348 18.22 3.54 -33.85
N GLN A 349 19.30 3.85 -34.56
CA GLN A 349 19.25 4.40 -35.91
C GLN A 349 18.61 3.41 -36.89
N ALA A 350 19.01 2.14 -36.85
CA ALA A 350 18.47 1.09 -37.71
C ALA A 350 16.97 0.82 -37.44
N SER A 351 16.53 0.92 -36.19
CA SER A 351 15.11 0.75 -35.84
C SER A 351 14.26 1.99 -36.13
N GLY A 352 14.88 3.14 -36.41
CA GLY A 352 14.21 4.43 -36.56
C GLY A 352 13.67 4.96 -35.22
N GLY A 353 14.36 4.68 -34.11
CA GLY A 353 13.96 5.10 -32.77
C GLY A 353 12.84 4.28 -32.12
N ARG A 354 12.32 3.24 -32.80
CA ARG A 354 11.30 2.34 -32.26
C ARG A 354 11.95 1.33 -31.30
N ALA A 355 12.33 1.82 -30.13
CA ALA A 355 13.00 1.04 -29.10
C ALA A 355 12.41 1.36 -27.73
N PHE A 356 12.43 0.35 -26.87
CA PHE A 356 12.11 0.49 -25.45
C PHE A 356 13.36 0.13 -24.65
N LEU A 357 13.88 1.08 -23.88
CA LEU A 357 15.10 0.93 -23.10
C LEU A 357 14.74 0.73 -21.62
N LEU A 358 15.13 -0.42 -21.06
CA LEU A 358 14.92 -0.75 -19.65
C LEU A 358 16.18 -0.46 -18.84
N PHE A 359 16.02 0.29 -17.76
CA PHE A 359 17.11 0.66 -16.84
C PHE A 359 16.81 0.15 -15.43
N THR A 360 17.84 -0.27 -14.70
CA THR A 360 17.74 -0.70 -13.30
C THR A 360 17.68 0.47 -12.31
N SER A 361 17.87 1.71 -12.76
CA SER A 361 17.73 2.91 -11.93
C SER A 361 17.20 4.13 -12.70
N HIS A 362 16.43 4.97 -12.01
CA HIS A 362 15.93 6.25 -12.55
C HIS A 362 17.07 7.22 -12.91
N ARG A 363 18.19 7.14 -12.20
CA ARG A 363 19.38 7.94 -12.49
C ARG A 363 19.92 7.62 -13.89
N ALA A 364 20.12 6.33 -14.18
CA ALA A 364 20.62 5.88 -15.48
C ALA A 364 19.65 6.25 -16.62
N LEU A 365 18.33 6.13 -16.36
CA LEU A 365 17.31 6.57 -17.31
C LEU A 365 17.43 8.07 -17.64
N ARG A 366 17.56 8.92 -16.62
CA ARG A 366 17.70 10.38 -16.82
C ARG A 366 18.97 10.73 -17.58
N GLU A 367 20.09 10.14 -17.19
CA GLU A 367 21.37 10.31 -17.87
C GLU A 367 21.29 9.90 -19.35
N ALA A 368 20.60 8.80 -19.64
CA ALA A 368 20.37 8.36 -21.01
C ALA A 368 19.44 9.30 -21.79
N ALA A 369 18.38 9.79 -21.17
CA ALA A 369 17.43 10.72 -21.78
C ALA A 369 18.08 12.07 -22.13
N GLU A 370 19.15 12.47 -21.45
CA GLU A 370 19.91 13.69 -21.79
C GLU A 370 20.88 13.48 -22.98
N GLN A 371 21.22 12.24 -23.32
CA GLN A 371 22.26 11.90 -24.32
C GLN A 371 21.71 11.32 -25.64
N LEU A 372 20.43 10.93 -25.66
CA LEU A 372 19.68 10.43 -26.83
C LEU A 372 18.80 11.53 -27.40
#